data_AF-A0A8T7GT82-F1
#
_entry.id   AF-A0A8T7GT82-F1
#
_cell.length_a   1.000
_cell.length_b   1.000
_cell.length_c   1.000
_cell.angle_alpha   90.00
_cell.angle_beta   90.00
_cell.angle_gamma   90.00
#
_symmetry.space_group_name_H-M   'P 1'
#
loop_
_entity.id
_entity.type
_entity.pdbx_description
1 polymer ?
#
loop_
_entity_poly.entity_id
_entity_poly.type
_entity_poly.pdbx_seq_one_letter_code
_entity_poly.pdbx_strand_id
1 'polypeptide(L)' 'MIFKEGDEVTIIKGADKGKKAIVEGVEGNFLIVSIGGKTRKINPRHVQ' A
#
# COMPACT_ATOMS: atom_id res chain seq x y z
N MET A 1 6.58 -2.64 -11.67
CA MET A 1 5.19 -2.83 -11.20
C MET A 1 4.52 -1.47 -11.21
N ILE A 2 3.40 -1.34 -11.90
CA ILE A 2 2.58 -0.13 -11.87
C ILE A 2 1.40 -0.49 -10.96
N PHE A 3 1.29 0.16 -9.82
CA PHE A 3 0.17 -0.04 -8.90
C PHE A 3 -1.00 0.82 -9.36
N LYS A 4 -2.22 0.27 -9.30
CA LYS A 4 -3.47 0.95 -9.62
C LYS A 4 -4.36 1.01 -8.39
N GLU A 5 -5.27 1.96 -8.38
CA GLU A 5 -6.34 1.99 -7.40
C GLU A 5 -7.17 0.69 -7.47
N GLY A 6 -7.45 0.10 -6.31
CA GLY A 6 -8.11 -1.19 -6.15
C GLY A 6 -7.18 -2.39 -6.06
N ASP A 7 -5.86 -2.24 -6.31
CA ASP A 7 -4.92 -3.37 -6.17
C ASP A 7 -4.81 -3.82 -4.71
N GLU A 8 -4.91 -5.13 -4.47
CA GLU A 8 -4.56 -5.72 -3.18
C GLU A 8 -3.04 -5.96 -3.14
N VAL A 9 -2.36 -5.34 -2.18
CA VAL A 9 -0.92 -5.46 -1.99
C VAL A 9 -0.61 -5.98 -0.59
N THR A 10 0.48 -6.74 -0.46
CA THR A 10 0.95 -7.19 0.84
C THR A 10 2.12 -6.33 1.30
N ILE A 11 2.06 -5.81 2.52
CA ILE A 11 3.13 -5.00 3.09
C ILE A 11 4.27 -5.94 3.47
N ILE A 12 5.45 -5.74 2.88
CA ILE A 12 6.63 -6.57 3.12
C ILE A 12 7.63 -5.92 4.08
N LYS A 13 7.45 -4.64 4.41
CA LYS A 13 8.36 -3.87 5.30
C LYS A 13 7.64 -2.82 6.15
N GLY A 14 8.12 -2.59 7.37
CA GLY A 14 7.59 -1.61 8.31
C GLY A 14 6.74 -2.23 9.42
N ALA A 15 6.03 -1.39 10.18
CA ALA A 15 5.22 -1.81 11.33
C ALA A 15 4.03 -2.71 10.95
N ASP A 16 3.55 -2.60 9.72
CA ASP A 16 2.40 -3.37 9.19
C ASP A 16 2.84 -4.53 8.28
N LYS A 17 4.10 -4.98 8.40
CA LYS A 17 4.62 -6.12 7.63
C LYS A 17 3.74 -7.35 7.83
N GLY A 18 3.38 -8.00 6.72
CA GLY A 18 2.52 -9.19 6.66
C GLY A 18 1.02 -8.87 6.55
N LYS A 19 0.61 -7.61 6.67
CA LYS A 19 -0.79 -7.22 6.45
C LYS A 19 -1.06 -6.97 4.97
N LYS A 20 -2.29 -7.28 4.57
CA LYS A 20 -2.85 -6.90 3.28
C LYS A 20 -3.37 -5.47 3.34
N ALA A 21 -3.25 -4.77 2.23
CA ALA A 21 -3.71 -3.41 2.04
C ALA A 21 -4.34 -3.27 0.66
N ILE A 22 -5.34 -2.40 0.53
CA ILE A 22 -5.91 -2.04 -0.77
C ILE A 22 -5.31 -0.69 -1.18
N VAL A 23 -4.78 -0.58 -2.39
CA VAL A 23 -4.32 0.69 -2.95
C VAL A 23 -5.54 1.57 -3.22
N GLU A 24 -5.66 2.69 -2.53
CA GLU A 24 -6.69 3.71 -2.77
C GLU A 24 -6.23 4.79 -3.73
N GLY A 25 -4.93 4.86 -4.03
CA GLY A 25 -4.40 5.83 -4.98
C GLY A 25 -2.89 5.90 -4.97
N VAL A 26 -2.35 6.70 -5.88
CA VAL A 26 -0.91 6.94 -6.01
C VAL A 26 -0.68 8.44 -6.02
N GLU A 27 0.10 8.91 -5.06
CA GLU A 27 0.45 10.33 -4.94
C GLU A 27 1.96 10.50 -5.17
N GLY A 28 2.30 10.85 -6.41
CA GLY A 28 3.69 10.94 -6.86
C GLY A 28 4.38 9.58 -6.76
N ASN A 29 5.36 9.46 -5.85
CA ASN A 29 6.16 8.24 -5.66
C ASN A 29 5.74 7.42 -4.42
N PHE A 30 4.53 7.66 -3.91
CA PHE A 30 3.97 6.96 -2.75
C PHE A 30 2.60 6.37 -3.09
N LEU A 31 2.29 5.23 -2.46
CA LEU A 31 0.97 4.62 -2.50
C LEU A 31 0.15 5.10 -1.31
N ILE A 32 -1.09 5.45 -1.57
CA ILE A 32 -2.12 5.59 -0.55
C ILE A 32 -2.80 4.23 -0.45
N VAL A 33 -2.74 3.61 0.72
CA VAL A 33 -3.29 2.27 0.95
C VAL A 33 -4.20 2.25 2.16
N SER A 34 -5.29 1.48 2.11
CA SER A 34 -6.17 1.21 3.23
C SER A 34 -5.78 -0.11 3.90
N ILE A 35 -5.45 -0.05 5.19
CA ILE A 35 -5.03 -1.20 6.01
C ILE A 35 -5.96 -1.27 7.22
N GLY A 36 -6.85 -2.27 7.27
CA GLY A 36 -7.77 -2.44 8.40
C GLY A 36 -8.65 -1.22 8.65
N GLY A 37 -9.13 -0.56 7.59
CA GLY A 37 -9.99 0.62 7.66
C GLY A 37 -9.26 1.93 7.96
N LYS A 38 -7.92 1.94 7.99
CA LYS A 38 -7.11 3.16 8.12
C LYS A 38 -6.32 3.40 6.85
N THR A 39 -6.45 4.59 6.29
CA THR A 39 -5.62 5.04 5.16
C THR A 39 -4.21 5.39 5.64
N ARG A 40 -3.20 4.92 4.91
CA ARG A 40 -1.78 5.18 5.15
C ARG A 40 -1.04 5.44 3.85
N LYS A 41 0.01 6.24 3.96
CA LYS A 41 0.96 6.48 2.87
C LYS A 41 2.15 5.53 3.02
N ILE A 42 2.42 4.73 2.00
CA ILE A 42 3.52 3.76 1.99
C ILE A 42 4.36 3.90 0.72
N ASN A 43 5.66 3.61 0.83
CA ASN A 43 6.51 3.55 -0.34
C ASN A 43 6.17 2.30 -1.16
N PRO A 44 5.96 2.39 -2.49
CA PRO A 44 5.69 1.23 -3.35
C PRO A 44 6.73 0.11 -3.23
N ARG A 45 7.97 0.42 -2.82
CA ARG A 45 9.02 -0.60 -2.59
C ARG A 45 8.82 -1.43 -1.32
N HIS A 46 7.87 -1.07 -0.47
CA HIS A 46 7.56 -1.77 0.78
C HIS A 46 6.33 -2.66 0.66
N VAL A 47 5.76 -2.78 -0.54
CA VAL A 47 4.62 -3.63 -0.83
C VAL A 47 4.93 -4.53 -2.04
N GLN A 48 4.22 -5.65 -2.13
CA GLN A 48 4.31 -6.62 -3.21
C GLN A 48 2.93 -7.04 -3.68
#